data_AF-A0A060CLG3-F1
#
_entry.id   AF-A0A060CLG3-F1
#
_cell.length_a   1.000
_cell.length_b   1.000
_cell.length_c   1.000
_cell.angle_alpha   90.00
_cell.angle_beta   90.00
_cell.angle_gamma   90.00
#
_symmetry.space_group_name_H-M   'P 1'
#
loop_
_entity.id
_entity.type
_entity.pdbx_description
1 polymer ?
#
loop_
_entity_poly.entity_id
_entity_poly.type
_entity_poly.pdbx_seq_one_letter_code
_entity_poly.pdbx_strand_id
1 'polypeptide(L)'
;MPGIVALMSVLTSGKAVAQIGTPYIHDPSTIMECDGKYYTFGTGKGGLISEDGWTWNDGGVRPGDGAAPDAVKIGNRYLIAYSATGGGLGGGHAGRVLTMWNKTLDPKSPDFAYTDPIEVAHSLDDEDCDAIDAGLLLDPTDGRLWLSY
;
A
#
# COMPACT_ATOMS: atom_id res chain seq x y z
N MET A 1 4.70 -46.18 33.46
CA MET A 1 5.21 -44.89 32.97
C MET A 1 4.15 -44.33 32.02
N PRO A 2 3.51 -43.19 32.34
CA PRO A 2 2.57 -42.52 31.45
C PRO A 2 3.40 -41.95 30.28
N GLY A 3 2.91 -41.79 29.06
CA GLY A 3 1.56 -41.74 28.53
C GLY A 3 1.70 -40.82 27.33
N ILE A 4 1.77 -41.40 26.13
CA ILE A 4 1.95 -40.68 24.87
C ILE A 4 0.72 -39.79 24.66
N VAL A 5 0.91 -38.47 24.70
CA VAL A 5 -0.11 -37.50 24.28
C VAL A 5 0.01 -37.35 22.77
N ALA A 6 -0.91 -37.97 22.03
CA ALA A 6 -1.11 -37.71 20.62
C ALA A 6 -1.92 -36.41 20.48
N LEU A 7 -1.32 -35.39 19.84
CA LEU A 7 -2.00 -34.13 19.51
C LEU A 7 -2.86 -34.34 18.26
N MET A 8 -4.18 -34.43 18.42
CA MET A 8 -5.13 -34.37 17.30
C MET A 8 -5.29 -32.92 16.85
N SER A 9 -4.62 -32.53 15.77
CA SER A 9 -5.00 -31.33 15.01
C SER A 9 -6.18 -31.69 14.10
N VAL A 10 -7.41 -31.47 14.60
CA VAL A 10 -8.61 -31.54 13.76
C VAL A 10 -8.60 -30.32 12.84
N LEU A 11 -8.44 -30.55 11.54
CA LEU A 11 -8.62 -29.52 10.51
C LEU A 11 -10.11 -29.19 10.41
N THR A 12 -10.55 -28.19 11.16
CA THR A 12 -11.88 -27.61 10.96
C THR A 12 -11.84 -26.77 9.68
N SER A 13 -12.46 -27.25 8.59
CA SER A 13 -12.81 -26.39 7.46
C SER A 13 -13.87 -25.39 7.91
N GLY A 14 -13.42 -24.20 8.33
CA GLY A 14 -14.28 -23.05 8.52
C GLY A 14 -14.82 -22.55 7.18
N LYS A 15 -16.05 -22.03 7.17
CA LYS A 15 -16.54 -21.29 6.00
C LYS A 15 -15.74 -20.00 5.89
N ALA A 16 -15.02 -19.81 4.79
CA ALA A 16 -14.47 -18.51 4.43
C ALA A 16 -15.63 -17.59 4.04
N VAL A 17 -15.65 -16.39 4.61
CA VAL A 17 -16.53 -15.31 4.16
C VAL A 17 -15.73 -14.49 3.13
N ALA A 18 -16.39 -13.81 2.21
CA ALA A 18 -15.71 -12.82 1.38
C ALA A 18 -15.52 -11.52 2.19
N GLN A 19 -14.57 -10.68 1.79
CA GLN A 19 -14.55 -9.28 2.23
C GLN A 19 -15.83 -8.57 1.78
N ILE A 20 -16.30 -7.60 2.58
CA ILE A 20 -17.60 -6.92 2.37
C ILE A 20 -17.44 -5.39 2.38
N GLY A 21 -18.53 -4.66 2.07
CA GLY A 21 -18.54 -3.20 1.93
C GLY A 21 -18.37 -2.76 0.47
N THR A 22 -17.47 -1.81 0.22
CA THR A 22 -17.06 -1.33 -1.13
C THR A 22 -15.59 -1.64 -1.42
N PRO A 23 -15.16 -2.92 -1.43
CA PRO A 23 -13.74 -3.31 -1.54
C PRO A 23 -13.15 -3.17 -2.96
N TYR A 24 -13.74 -2.34 -3.81
CA TYR A 24 -13.33 -2.23 -5.21
C TYR A 24 -12.12 -1.30 -5.32
N ILE A 25 -10.97 -1.90 -5.64
CA ILE A 25 -9.70 -1.20 -5.77
C ILE A 25 -8.85 -1.85 -6.86
N HIS A 26 -8.04 -1.05 -7.54
CA HIS A 26 -7.06 -1.50 -8.52
C HIS A 26 -5.67 -1.20 -7.96
N ASP A 27 -4.73 -2.13 -8.09
CA ASP A 27 -3.37 -2.08 -7.54
C ASP A 27 -3.31 -1.58 -6.07
N PRO A 28 -3.91 -2.32 -5.12
CA PRO A 28 -3.88 -1.90 -3.73
C PRO A 28 -2.46 -1.92 -3.15
N SER A 29 -2.11 -0.88 -2.41
CA SER A 29 -0.88 -0.81 -1.61
C SER A 29 -0.85 -1.87 -0.52
N THR A 30 0.32 -2.07 0.08
CA THR A 30 0.43 -2.72 1.38
C THR A 30 -0.54 -2.10 2.38
N ILE A 31 -1.25 -2.95 3.15
CA ILE A 31 -2.21 -2.50 4.15
C ILE A 31 -1.45 -1.91 5.35
N MET A 32 -1.75 -0.65 5.67
CA MET A 32 -1.18 0.06 6.80
C MET A 32 -2.17 0.14 7.97
N GLU A 33 -1.69 -0.11 9.18
CA GLU A 33 -2.43 0.20 10.40
C GLU A 33 -2.20 1.66 10.81
N CYS A 34 -3.27 2.40 11.11
CA CYS A 34 -3.26 3.74 11.71
C CYS A 34 -4.40 3.84 12.73
N ASP A 35 -4.06 4.12 13.98
CA ASP A 35 -5.02 4.32 15.08
C ASP A 35 -6.09 3.21 15.20
N GLY A 36 -5.66 1.94 15.06
CA GLY A 36 -6.52 0.77 15.18
C GLY A 36 -7.39 0.47 13.96
N LYS A 37 -7.18 1.17 12.84
CA LYS A 37 -7.85 0.94 11.56
C LYS A 37 -6.83 0.57 10.48
N TYR A 38 -7.31 -0.03 9.41
CA TYR A 38 -6.53 -0.52 8.27
C TYR A 38 -6.80 0.33 7.03
N TYR A 39 -5.74 0.65 6.30
CA TYR A 39 -5.76 1.55 5.15
C TYR A 39 -5.00 0.93 3.99
N THR A 40 -5.52 1.06 2.78
CA THR A 40 -4.81 0.76 1.54
C THR A 40 -5.14 1.81 0.50
N PHE A 41 -4.22 2.13 -0.39
CA PHE A 41 -4.41 3.06 -1.49
C PHE A 41 -4.44 2.30 -2.81
N GLY A 42 -5.19 2.79 -3.79
CA GLY A 42 -5.21 2.20 -5.12
C GLY A 42 -4.72 3.13 -6.21
N THR A 43 -4.70 2.61 -7.43
CA THR A 43 -4.63 3.40 -8.65
C THR A 43 -5.76 4.45 -8.68
N GLY A 44 -5.43 5.66 -9.12
CA GLY A 44 -6.25 6.85 -9.02
C GLY A 44 -5.88 7.68 -7.78
N LYS A 45 -6.89 8.18 -7.06
CA LYS A 45 -6.69 9.03 -5.87
C LYS A 45 -7.21 8.41 -4.58
N GLY A 46 -8.06 7.39 -4.70
CA GLY A 46 -8.79 6.82 -3.57
C GLY A 46 -7.97 5.78 -2.79
N GLY A 47 -8.33 5.63 -1.53
CA GLY A 47 -7.97 4.47 -0.72
C GLY A 47 -9.21 3.86 -0.09
N LEU A 48 -9.03 2.74 0.59
CA LEU A 48 -10.03 2.06 1.39
C LEU A 48 -9.64 2.10 2.87
N ILE A 49 -10.64 2.18 3.74
CA ILE A 49 -10.49 2.08 5.20
C ILE A 49 -11.31 0.90 5.70
N SER A 50 -10.74 0.17 6.64
CA SER A 50 -11.45 -0.86 7.39
C SER A 50 -11.18 -0.71 8.89
N GLU A 51 -12.22 -0.84 9.72
CA GLU A 51 -12.08 -0.84 11.18
C GLU A 51 -11.78 -2.23 11.74
N ASP A 52 -12.04 -3.29 10.96
CA ASP A 52 -11.98 -4.69 11.38
C ASP A 52 -11.05 -5.54 10.48
N GLY A 53 -10.50 -4.97 9.41
CA GLY A 53 -9.70 -5.67 8.40
C GLY A 53 -10.53 -6.48 7.40
N TRP A 54 -11.86 -6.35 7.41
CA TRP A 54 -12.76 -7.21 6.64
C TRP A 54 -13.86 -6.44 5.88
N THR A 55 -14.45 -5.45 6.53
CA THR A 55 -15.42 -4.51 5.98
C THR A 55 -14.67 -3.29 5.48
N TRP A 56 -14.61 -3.10 4.17
CA TRP A 56 -13.88 -2.02 3.53
C TRP A 56 -14.84 -0.95 3.02
N ASN A 57 -14.52 0.31 3.27
CA ASN A 57 -15.28 1.47 2.80
C ASN A 57 -14.34 2.51 2.20
N ASP A 58 -14.91 3.52 1.52
CA ASP A 58 -14.15 4.62 0.95
C ASP A 58 -13.30 5.34 2.00
N GLY A 59 -12.05 5.59 1.64
CA GLY A 59 -11.01 6.04 2.52
C GLY A 59 -10.44 7.43 2.24
N GLY A 60 -9.24 7.68 2.76
CA GLY A 60 -8.50 8.91 2.50
C GLY A 60 -8.14 9.06 1.02
N VAL A 61 -8.28 10.27 0.51
CA VAL A 61 -7.91 10.61 -0.87
C VAL A 61 -6.51 11.21 -0.87
N ARG A 62 -5.58 10.62 -1.64
CA ARG A 62 -4.23 11.16 -1.82
C ARG A 62 -4.15 12.08 -3.05
N PRO A 63 -3.30 13.12 -3.02
CA PRO A 63 -3.03 13.92 -4.22
C PRO A 63 -2.21 13.13 -5.26
N GLY A 64 -2.03 13.71 -6.43
CA GLY A 64 -1.12 13.21 -7.46
C GLY A 64 -1.73 12.34 -8.56
N ASP A 65 -2.94 11.77 -8.33
CA ASP A 65 -3.47 10.74 -9.26
C ASP A 65 -2.45 9.59 -9.45
N GLY A 66 -2.59 8.76 -10.48
CA GLY A 66 -1.53 7.82 -10.86
C GLY A 66 -1.73 6.41 -10.32
N ALA A 67 -0.75 5.53 -10.51
CA ALA A 67 -0.92 4.09 -10.45
C ALA A 67 -0.12 3.41 -9.33
N ALA A 68 -0.56 2.21 -8.98
CA ALA A 68 0.14 1.21 -8.17
C ALA A 68 0.89 1.81 -6.98
N PRO A 69 0.18 2.45 -6.03
CA PRO A 69 0.82 2.97 -4.85
C PRO A 69 1.30 1.85 -3.94
N ASP A 70 2.33 2.13 -3.15
CA ASP A 70 2.67 1.35 -1.98
C ASP A 70 2.88 2.25 -0.76
N ALA A 71 2.76 1.69 0.45
CA ALA A 71 2.85 2.45 1.68
C ALA A 71 3.63 1.69 2.76
N VAL A 72 4.42 2.43 3.53
CA VAL A 72 5.13 1.90 4.70
C VAL A 72 5.15 2.92 5.83
N LYS A 73 5.03 2.44 7.06
CA LYS A 73 5.19 3.27 8.26
C LYS A 73 6.68 3.37 8.63
N ILE A 74 7.18 4.59 8.78
CA ILE A 74 8.55 4.87 9.22
C ILE A 74 8.49 5.84 10.39
N GLY A 75 8.82 5.34 11.58
CA GLY A 75 8.65 6.09 12.83
C GLY A 75 7.19 6.46 13.07
N ASN A 76 6.90 7.76 13.15
CA ASN A 76 5.56 8.31 13.40
C ASN A 76 4.86 8.84 12.14
N ARG A 77 5.32 8.48 10.95
CA ARG A 77 4.75 8.93 9.67
C ARG A 77 4.63 7.76 8.70
N TYR A 78 3.86 7.98 7.64
CA TYR A 78 3.64 7.05 6.55
C TYR A 78 4.29 7.64 5.29
N LEU A 79 5.14 6.84 4.66
CA LEU A 79 5.67 7.12 3.32
C LEU A 79 4.77 6.39 2.32
N ILE A 80 4.28 7.13 1.33
CA ILE A 80 3.51 6.59 0.22
C ILE A 80 4.36 6.78 -1.03
N ALA A 81 4.64 5.70 -1.75
CA ALA A 81 5.17 5.71 -3.10
C ALA A 81 4.02 5.51 -4.10
N TYR A 82 4.12 6.10 -5.29
CA TYR A 82 3.16 5.90 -6.37
C TYR A 82 3.77 6.29 -7.71
N SER A 83 3.22 5.75 -8.78
CA SER A 83 3.65 6.03 -10.14
C SER A 83 2.84 7.19 -10.70
N ALA A 84 3.48 8.23 -11.22
CA ALA A 84 2.79 9.41 -11.77
C ALA A 84 1.94 9.06 -13.00
N THR A 85 2.33 8.01 -13.72
CA THR A 85 1.68 7.46 -14.92
C THR A 85 1.61 5.94 -14.81
N GLY A 86 0.83 5.28 -15.67
CA GLY A 86 0.77 3.82 -15.78
C GLY A 86 1.72 3.27 -16.84
N GLY A 87 2.95 3.79 -16.88
CA GLY A 87 3.88 3.63 -17.99
C GLY A 87 3.49 4.54 -19.15
N GLY A 88 4.37 4.72 -20.13
CA GLY A 88 4.07 5.50 -21.33
C GLY A 88 2.83 4.92 -22.01
N LEU A 89 1.67 5.56 -21.82
CA LEU A 89 0.38 5.11 -22.37
C LEU A 89 0.55 4.87 -23.88
N GLY A 90 0.59 3.60 -24.30
CA GLY A 90 0.95 3.21 -25.67
C GLY A 90 2.18 2.31 -25.83
N GLY A 91 2.80 1.87 -24.73
CA GLY A 91 3.92 0.92 -24.74
C GLY A 91 5.31 1.57 -24.66
N GLY A 92 5.40 2.81 -24.18
CA GLY A 92 6.66 3.47 -23.86
C GLY A 92 7.03 3.26 -22.39
N HIS A 93 8.31 3.39 -22.05
CA HIS A 93 8.82 3.22 -20.69
C HIS A 93 9.09 4.55 -19.97
N ALA A 94 8.35 5.62 -20.28
CA ALA A 94 8.52 6.93 -19.63
C ALA A 94 7.75 7.04 -18.30
N GLY A 95 8.18 6.29 -17.29
CA GLY A 95 7.63 6.25 -15.94
C GLY A 95 8.26 7.26 -14.97
N ARG A 96 7.57 7.52 -13.86
CA ARG A 96 8.08 8.32 -12.74
C ARG A 96 7.52 7.77 -11.43
N VAL A 97 8.40 7.38 -10.52
CA VAL A 97 8.04 7.03 -9.14
C VAL A 97 8.18 8.26 -8.26
N LEU A 98 7.07 8.62 -7.62
CA LEU A 98 6.95 9.74 -6.71
C LEU A 98 6.74 9.22 -5.29
N THR A 99 7.19 9.96 -4.29
CA THR A 99 6.93 9.69 -2.88
C THR A 99 6.36 10.90 -2.18
N MET A 100 5.50 10.67 -1.19
CA MET A 100 4.97 11.71 -0.31
C MET A 100 4.81 11.19 1.12
N TRP A 101 4.86 12.11 2.09
CA TRP A 101 4.69 11.78 3.50
C TRP A 101 3.32 12.23 4.01
N ASN A 102 2.75 11.48 4.94
CA ASN A 102 1.66 11.92 5.79
C ASN A 102 1.90 11.48 7.25
N LYS A 103 1.34 12.20 8.22
CA LYS A 103 1.45 11.85 9.65
C LYS A 103 0.43 10.82 10.09
N THR A 104 -0.72 10.81 9.41
CA THR A 104 -1.87 9.97 9.73
C THR A 104 -2.52 9.54 8.42
N LEU A 105 -3.23 8.42 8.43
CA LEU A 105 -4.02 7.96 7.31
C LEU A 105 -5.52 8.25 7.51
N ASP A 106 -5.94 8.68 8.71
CA ASP A 106 -7.33 9.03 8.99
C ASP A 106 -7.70 10.39 8.36
N PRO A 107 -8.58 10.43 7.32
CA PRO A 107 -8.98 11.68 6.68
C PRO A 107 -9.75 12.64 7.59
N LYS A 108 -10.18 12.19 8.78
CA LYS A 108 -10.84 13.05 9.78
C LYS A 108 -9.85 13.72 10.74
N SER A 109 -8.59 13.31 10.73
CA SER A 109 -7.58 13.89 11.60
C SER A 109 -7.18 15.30 11.13
N PRO A 110 -6.99 16.28 12.04
CA PRO A 110 -6.48 17.59 11.66
C PRO A 110 -5.04 17.55 11.14
N ASP A 111 -4.30 16.46 11.39
CA ASP A 111 -2.95 16.23 10.89
C ASP A 111 -2.93 15.52 9.52
N PHE A 112 -4.08 15.22 8.92
CA PHE A 112 -4.18 14.58 7.60
C PHE A 112 -3.79 15.57 6.50
N ALA A 113 -2.49 15.61 6.22
CA ALA A 113 -1.90 16.48 5.22
C ALA A 113 -0.69 15.80 4.58
N TYR A 114 -0.76 15.62 3.26
CA TYR A 114 0.36 15.09 2.48
C TYR A 114 1.39 16.18 2.21
N THR A 115 2.68 15.83 2.24
CA THR A 115 3.73 16.70 1.72
C THR A 115 3.67 16.79 0.20
N ASP A 116 4.35 17.79 -0.37
CA ASP A 116 4.60 17.81 -1.80
C ASP A 116 5.31 16.51 -2.25
N PRO A 117 4.95 15.97 -3.43
CA PRO A 117 5.56 14.75 -3.94
C PRO A 117 7.00 14.98 -4.38
N ILE A 118 7.85 13.99 -4.14
CA ILE A 118 9.27 13.98 -4.51
C ILE A 118 9.51 12.85 -5.49
N GLU A 119 10.07 13.15 -6.65
CA GLU A 119 10.52 12.14 -7.61
C GLU A 119 11.75 11.41 -7.09
N VAL A 120 11.69 10.08 -7.07
CA VAL A 120 12.76 9.20 -6.56
C VAL A 120 13.34 8.30 -7.63
N ALA A 121 12.59 8.03 -8.70
CA ALA A 121 13.05 7.35 -9.89
C ALA A 121 12.25 7.86 -11.10
N HIS A 122 12.87 7.83 -12.27
CA HIS A 122 12.20 8.00 -13.55
C HIS A 122 12.87 7.08 -14.58
N SER A 123 12.14 6.85 -15.66
CA SER A 123 12.69 6.22 -16.85
C SER A 123 12.28 6.99 -18.10
N LEU A 124 12.98 6.74 -19.20
CA LEU A 124 12.69 7.30 -20.52
C LEU A 124 12.19 6.21 -21.48
N ASP A 125 11.62 6.63 -22.61
CA ASP A 125 10.93 5.72 -23.54
C ASP A 125 11.79 4.54 -24.04
N ASP A 126 13.11 4.72 -24.16
CA ASP A 126 14.06 3.75 -24.74
C ASP A 126 14.88 2.98 -23.69
N GLU A 127 14.51 3.09 -22.41
CA GLU A 127 15.16 2.34 -21.33
C GLU A 127 14.64 0.91 -21.21
N ASP A 128 15.42 0.05 -20.57
CA ASP A 128 15.12 -1.38 -20.39
C ASP A 128 14.17 -1.67 -19.22
N CYS A 129 13.82 -0.64 -18.45
CA CYS A 129 12.88 -0.67 -17.34
C CYS A 129 11.89 0.49 -17.44
N ASP A 130 10.72 0.33 -16.81
CA ASP A 130 9.70 1.37 -16.70
C ASP A 130 9.50 1.71 -15.22
N ALA A 131 9.69 2.97 -14.86
CA ALA A 131 9.64 3.45 -13.48
C ALA A 131 8.18 3.57 -12.98
N ILE A 132 7.57 2.41 -12.74
CA ILE A 132 6.19 2.22 -12.28
C ILE A 132 6.10 1.16 -11.16
N ASP A 133 4.90 0.81 -10.68
CA ASP A 133 4.67 -0.30 -9.76
C ASP A 133 5.58 -0.36 -8.52
N ALA A 134 5.76 0.81 -7.89
CA ALA A 134 6.64 0.95 -6.75
C ALA A 134 6.27 0.03 -5.58
N GLY A 135 7.26 -0.67 -5.03
CA GLY A 135 7.16 -1.48 -3.82
C GLY A 135 8.19 -1.06 -2.77
N LEU A 136 7.75 -0.82 -1.54
CA LEU A 136 8.56 -0.35 -0.42
C LEU A 136 8.86 -1.49 0.56
N LEU A 137 10.14 -1.67 0.87
CA LEU A 137 10.60 -2.60 1.89
C LEU A 137 11.49 -1.88 2.90
N LEU A 138 11.00 -1.73 4.13
CA LEU A 138 11.85 -1.35 5.26
C LEU A 138 12.46 -2.62 5.85
N ASP A 139 13.73 -2.88 5.55
CA ASP A 139 14.43 -4.09 5.99
C ASP A 139 14.56 -4.12 7.52
N PRO A 140 13.97 -5.12 8.21
CA PRO A 140 14.02 -5.20 9.67
C PRO A 140 15.41 -5.60 10.20
N THR A 141 16.32 -6.04 9.34
CA THR A 141 17.66 -6.53 9.72
C THR A 141 18.64 -5.38 9.91
N ASP A 142 18.57 -4.37 9.04
CA ASP A 142 19.52 -3.26 9.02
C ASP A 142 18.88 -1.86 8.99
N GLY A 143 17.55 -1.79 8.90
CA GLY A 143 16.79 -0.54 8.90
C GLY A 143 16.87 0.24 7.59
N ARG A 144 17.40 -0.34 6.51
CA ARG A 144 17.44 0.31 5.20
C ARG A 144 16.06 0.28 4.55
N LEU A 145 15.68 1.40 3.95
CA LEU A 145 14.53 1.47 3.07
C LEU A 145 14.97 1.13 1.65
N TRP A 146 14.35 0.11 1.07
CA TRP A 146 14.48 -0.28 -0.33
C TRP A 146 13.21 0.06 -1.09
N LEU A 147 13.37 0.43 -2.34
CA LEU A 147 12.28 0.61 -3.29
C LEU A 147 12.59 -0.23 -4.53
N SER A 148 11.68 -1.14 -4.88
CA SER A 148 11.65 -1.82 -6.18
C SER A 148 10.61 -1.16 -7.08
N TYR A 149 10.87 -1.18 -8.38
CA TYR A 149 9.96 -0.75 -9.43
C TYR A 149 10.29 -1.56 -10.70
#